data_AF-A0AAV4JVS3-F1
#
_entry.id   AF-A0AAV4JVS3-F1
#
_cell.length_a   1.000
_cell.length_b   1.000
_cell.length_c   1.000
_cell.angle_alpha   90.00
_cell.angle_beta   90.00
_cell.angle_gamma   90.00
#
_symmetry.space_group_name_H-M   'P 1'
#
loop_
_entity.id
_entity.type
_entity.pdbx_description
1 polymer ?
#
loop_
_entity_poly.entity_id
_entity_poly.type
_entity_poly.pdbx_seq_one_letter_code
_entity_poly.pdbx_strand_id
1 'polypeptide(L)'
;MSKSIGTYGLGTSNERGERMIQFCEQHDMSVINTHFKQPKRRLYTWKSPGDVTRNKIDYLAINPRFKNAVSKCKTYPGSDIGSDHAPVIMKINIKLKIPRRKSTKAAKYDVSQLKNEELQKKYAVEIHLVTIKKYKNSDESDFFMPRHIASDRLKFRRS
;
A
#
# COMPACT_ATOMS: atom_id res chain seq x y z
N MET A 1 18.13 17.81 24.48
CA MET A 1 18.10 16.95 23.27
C MET A 1 16.66 16.87 22.79
N SER A 2 16.44 17.01 21.48
CA SER A 2 15.14 16.84 20.83
C SER A 2 14.48 15.51 21.21
N LYS A 3 13.16 15.51 21.50
CA LYS A 3 12.38 14.27 21.76
C LYS A 3 12.42 13.31 20.57
N SER A 4 12.60 13.85 19.37
CA SER A 4 12.57 13.13 18.09
C SER A 4 13.88 12.38 17.81
N ILE A 5 14.99 12.77 18.44
CA ILE A 5 16.32 12.18 18.21
C ILE A 5 16.68 11.16 19.30
N GLY A 6 17.34 10.08 18.90
CA GLY A 6 17.86 9.05 19.79
C GLY A 6 19.27 9.31 20.32
N THR A 7 19.65 8.52 21.32
CA THR A 7 20.93 8.63 22.05
C THR A 7 22.18 8.47 21.18
N TYR A 8 22.05 7.86 20.00
CA TYR A 8 23.16 7.63 19.07
C TYR A 8 23.09 8.55 17.84
N GLY A 9 22.47 9.73 17.98
CA GLY A 9 22.62 10.83 17.03
C GLY A 9 24.10 11.22 16.85
N LEU A 10 24.46 11.70 15.67
CA LEU A 10 25.84 12.11 15.37
C LEU A 10 25.99 13.63 15.49
N GLY A 11 26.94 14.06 16.31
CA GLY A 11 27.55 15.39 16.29
C GLY A 11 26.60 16.58 16.22
N THR A 12 27.10 17.66 15.62
CA THR A 12 26.38 18.91 15.35
C THR A 12 25.62 18.82 14.03
N SER A 13 24.33 19.15 14.05
CA SER A 13 23.53 19.28 12.84
C SER A 13 23.76 20.65 12.19
N ASN A 14 23.77 20.69 10.86
CA ASN A 14 23.70 21.97 10.13
C ASN A 14 22.25 22.48 10.11
N GLU A 15 22.04 23.67 9.56
CA GLU A 15 20.71 24.30 9.47
C GLU A 15 19.65 23.40 8.80
N ARG A 16 20.04 22.60 7.80
CA ARG A 16 19.14 21.64 7.14
C ARG A 16 18.76 20.48 8.08
N GLY A 17 19.73 19.98 8.84
CA GLY A 17 19.50 18.97 9.86
C GLY A 17 18.59 19.48 10.98
N GLU A 18 18.78 20.72 11.42
CA GLU A 18 17.93 21.34 12.43
C GLU A 18 16.48 21.49 11.93
N ARG A 19 16.27 21.94 10.68
CA ARG A 19 14.93 21.98 10.06
C ARG A 19 14.27 20.61 9.99
N MET A 20 15.02 19.56 9.68
CA MET A 20 14.51 18.18 9.69
C MET A 20 14.09 17.75 11.11
N ILE A 21 14.87 18.11 12.14
CA ILE A 21 14.57 17.82 13.54
C ILE A 21 13.27 18.53 13.95
N GLN A 22 13.16 19.83 13.65
CA GLN A 22 11.97 20.63 13.92
C GLN A 22 10.72 20.04 13.26
N PHE A 23 10.82 19.64 11.98
CA PHE A 23 9.73 18.94 11.29
C PHE A 23 9.32 17.65 12.01
N CYS A 24 10.28 16.85 12.45
CA CYS A 24 9.98 15.63 13.20
C CYS A 24 9.33 15.92 14.55
N GLU A 25 9.75 16.96 15.26
CA GLU A 25 9.13 17.38 16.52
C GLU A 25 7.68 17.87 16.33
N GLN A 26 7.45 18.71 15.32
CA GLN A 26 6.12 19.24 14.99
C GLN A 26 5.11 18.13 14.66
N HIS A 27 5.57 17.05 14.03
CA HIS A 27 4.72 15.94 13.63
C HIS A 27 4.79 14.72 14.56
N ASP A 28 5.41 14.86 15.74
CA ASP A 28 5.66 13.77 16.71
C ASP A 28 6.20 12.51 16.01
N MET A 29 7.36 12.64 15.37
CA MET A 29 8.07 11.57 14.68
C MET A 29 9.42 11.30 15.34
N SER A 30 9.81 10.03 15.39
CA SER A 30 11.09 9.60 15.97
C SER A 30 12.06 9.19 14.86
N VAL A 31 13.26 9.77 14.85
CA VAL A 31 14.31 9.55 13.84
C VAL A 31 15.10 8.29 14.16
N ILE A 32 14.62 7.15 13.67
CA ILE A 32 14.98 5.81 14.12
C ILE A 32 16.45 5.44 13.93
N ASN A 33 17.10 5.87 12.86
CA ASN A 33 18.52 5.61 12.62
C ASN A 33 19.47 6.31 13.62
N THR A 34 18.95 7.10 14.57
CA THR A 34 19.68 7.67 15.70
C THR A 34 19.42 6.94 17.03
N HIS A 35 18.50 5.96 17.06
CA HIS A 35 18.18 5.18 18.26
C HIS A 35 19.00 3.90 18.42
N PHE A 36 19.72 3.47 17.39
CA PHE A 36 20.52 2.24 17.41
C PHE A 36 22.01 2.56 17.32
N LYS A 37 22.80 1.98 18.23
CA LYS A 37 24.26 2.03 18.15
C LYS A 37 24.73 1.30 16.90
N GLN A 38 25.53 1.96 16.08
CA GLN A 38 26.14 1.38 14.88
C GLN A 38 27.67 1.49 14.94
N PRO A 39 28.42 0.53 14.33
CA PRO A 39 29.86 0.67 14.20
C PRO A 39 30.21 1.84 13.27
N LYS A 40 31.37 2.47 13.48
CA LYS A 40 31.83 3.67 12.72
C LYS A 40 31.69 3.51 11.20
N ARG A 41 31.99 2.32 10.68
CA ARG A 41 31.86 1.98 9.25
C ARG A 41 30.44 2.05 8.66
N ARG A 42 29.40 2.19 9.48
CA ARG A 42 27.97 2.26 9.06
C ARG A 42 27.30 3.59 9.44
N LEU A 43 28.07 4.60 9.83
CA LEU A 43 27.52 5.87 10.30
C LEU A 43 27.17 6.86 9.19
N TYR A 44 27.71 6.68 7.99
CA TYR A 44 27.46 7.54 6.84
C TYR A 44 26.44 6.91 5.90
N THR A 45 25.72 7.77 5.18
CA THR A 45 24.75 7.40 4.13
C THR A 45 25.13 8.00 2.77
N TRP A 46 26.15 8.86 2.74
CA TRP A 46 26.67 9.47 1.53
C TRP A 46 28.19 9.57 1.60
N LYS A 47 28.88 9.35 0.48
CA LYS A 47 30.33 9.51 0.30
C LYS A 47 30.61 10.47 -0.84
N SER A 48 31.60 11.35 -0.70
CA SER A 48 32.06 12.16 -1.82
C SER A 48 32.78 11.30 -2.85
N PRO A 49 32.92 11.76 -4.11
CA PRO A 49 33.86 11.19 -5.06
C PRO A 49 35.25 11.08 -4.41
N GLY A 50 35.94 9.96 -4.65
CA GLY A 50 37.24 9.67 -4.04
C GLY A 50 37.23 9.35 -2.54
N ASP A 51 36.05 9.18 -1.92
CA ASP A 51 35.89 8.80 -0.51
C ASP A 51 36.55 9.77 0.50
N VAL A 52 36.70 11.04 0.11
CA VAL A 52 37.31 12.10 0.91
C VAL A 52 36.44 12.47 2.12
N THR A 53 35.13 12.57 1.91
CA THR A 53 34.17 13.00 2.92
C THR A 53 33.01 12.02 3.00
N ARG A 54 32.54 11.75 4.21
CA ARG A 54 31.40 10.87 4.49
C ARG A 54 30.40 11.58 5.38
N ASN A 55 29.14 11.64 4.95
CA ASN A 55 28.07 12.34 5.64
C ASN A 55 26.88 11.43 5.94
N LYS A 56 26.10 11.78 6.96
CA LYS A 56 24.81 11.15 7.27
C LYS A 56 23.69 12.12 6.89
N ILE A 57 23.09 11.90 5.73
CA ILE A 57 22.07 12.78 5.17
C ILE A 57 20.73 12.07 4.94
N ASP A 58 20.70 10.74 5.03
CA ASP A 58 19.50 9.93 4.86
C ASP A 58 19.00 9.43 6.22
N TYR A 59 17.74 9.68 6.51
CA TYR A 59 17.11 9.38 7.80
C TYR A 59 15.78 8.65 7.61
N LEU A 60 15.49 7.73 8.53
CA LEU A 60 14.20 7.04 8.59
C LEU A 60 13.48 7.51 9.85
N ALA A 61 12.33 8.15 9.67
CA ALA A 61 11.45 8.59 10.75
C ALA A 61 10.21 7.69 10.83
N ILE A 62 9.71 7.48 12.04
CA ILE A 62 8.47 6.71 12.28
C ILE A 62 7.64 7.40 13.35
N ASN A 63 6.32 7.20 13.30
CA ASN A 63 5.45 7.56 14.41
C ASN A 63 5.88 6.78 15.68
N PRO A 64 6.08 7.45 16.84
CA PRO A 64 6.49 6.85 18.10
C PRO A 64 5.65 5.65 18.54
N ARG A 65 4.36 5.60 18.16
CA ARG A 65 3.47 4.45 18.41
C ARG A 65 4.04 3.13 17.88
N PHE A 66 4.77 3.16 16.76
CA PHE A 66 5.36 1.98 16.12
C PHE A 66 6.85 1.83 16.42
N LYS A 67 7.44 2.70 17.25
CA LYS A 67 8.87 2.65 17.59
C LYS A 67 9.28 1.30 18.17
N ASN A 68 8.44 0.73 19.04
CA ASN A 68 8.68 -0.58 19.66
C ASN A 68 8.59 -1.76 18.68
N ALA A 69 8.00 -1.56 17.50
CA ALA A 69 7.97 -2.56 16.44
C ALA A 69 9.28 -2.59 15.64
N VAL A 70 10.13 -1.56 15.75
CA VAL A 70 11.40 -1.51 15.05
C VAL A 70 12.43 -2.38 15.78
N SER A 71 12.94 -3.40 15.09
CA SER A 71 13.96 -4.28 15.64
C SER A 71 15.38 -3.84 15.29
N LYS A 72 15.59 -3.23 14.13
CA LYS A 72 16.91 -2.79 13.64
C LYS A 72 16.73 -1.60 12.71
N CYS A 73 17.66 -0.65 12.77
CA CYS A 73 17.83 0.40 11.76
C CYS A 73 19.32 0.67 11.57
N LYS A 74 19.82 0.53 10.33
CA LYS A 74 21.26 0.59 10.02
C LYS A 74 21.50 1.00 8.57
N THR A 75 22.61 1.68 8.32
CA THR A 75 23.10 1.90 6.96
C THR A 75 23.79 0.66 6.40
N TYR A 76 23.76 0.49 5.08
CA TYR A 76 24.35 -0.63 4.36
C TYR A 76 25.34 -0.18 3.27
N PRO A 77 26.56 0.27 3.65
CA PRO A 77 27.54 0.83 2.70
C PRO A 77 28.17 -0.16 1.73
N GLY A 78 28.04 -1.47 1.98
CA GLY A 78 28.54 -2.52 1.09
C GLY A 78 27.50 -2.97 0.06
N SER A 79 26.51 -2.13 -0.25
CA SER A 79 25.57 -2.40 -1.34
C SER A 79 26.19 -2.01 -2.67
N ASP A 80 26.06 -2.90 -3.65
CA ASP A 80 26.46 -2.62 -5.02
C ASP A 80 25.29 -1.99 -5.77
N ILE A 81 25.12 -0.67 -5.60
CA ILE A 81 24.01 0.09 -6.20
C ILE A 81 24.47 1.17 -7.18
N GLY A 82 25.78 1.25 -7.46
CA GLY A 82 26.33 2.26 -8.37
C GLY A 82 26.08 3.72 -7.96
N SER A 83 25.83 3.98 -6.66
CA SER A 83 25.56 5.31 -6.12
C SER A 83 26.62 5.73 -5.10
N ASP A 84 26.77 7.04 -4.96
CA ASP A 84 27.47 7.70 -3.87
C ASP A 84 26.68 7.66 -2.55
N HIS A 85 25.42 7.22 -2.57
CA HIS A 85 24.61 6.94 -1.39
C HIS A 85 24.76 5.49 -0.91
N ALA A 86 24.58 5.30 0.39
CA ALA A 86 24.47 4.01 1.05
C ALA A 86 23.05 3.86 1.63
N PRO A 87 22.29 2.82 1.26
CA PRO A 87 20.92 2.62 1.71
C PRO A 87 20.81 2.48 3.23
N VAL A 88 19.77 3.09 3.78
CA VAL A 88 19.38 2.90 5.19
C VAL A 88 18.26 1.86 5.25
N ILE A 89 18.48 0.80 6.01
CA ILE A 89 17.55 -0.31 6.13
C ILE A 89 16.98 -0.35 7.54
N MET A 90 15.65 -0.38 7.63
CA MET A 90 14.90 -0.57 8.86
C MET A 90 14.11 -1.88 8.80
N LYS A 91 14.21 -2.69 9.86
CA LYS A 91 13.43 -3.91 10.04
C LYS A 91 12.33 -3.67 11.07
N ILE A 92 11.09 -3.73 10.61
CA ILE A 92 9.89 -3.52 11.41
C ILE A 92 9.13 -4.85 11.55
N ASN A 93 8.68 -5.17 12.77
CA ASN A 93 7.83 -6.32 13.07
C ASN A 93 6.48 -5.83 13.62
N ILE A 94 5.48 -5.67 12.76
CA ILE A 94 4.13 -5.23 13.17
C ILE A 94 3.14 -6.40 13.06
N LYS A 95 2.31 -6.58 14.08
CA LYS A 95 1.11 -7.43 14.01
C LYS A 95 -0.08 -6.56 13.65
N LEU A 96 -0.59 -6.69 12.43
CA LEU A 96 -1.78 -5.97 11.99
C LEU A 96 -3.04 -6.80 12.30
N LYS A 97 -4.07 -6.14 12.82
CA LYS A 97 -5.40 -6.76 12.94
C LYS A 97 -6.07 -6.66 11.57
N ILE A 98 -6.49 -7.79 11.01
CA ILE A 98 -7.33 -7.81 9.81
C ILE A 98 -8.70 -7.25 10.23
N PRO A 99 -9.17 -6.13 9.66
CA PRO A 99 -10.52 -5.67 9.92
C PRO A 99 -11.49 -6.72 9.40
N ARG A 100 -12.32 -7.26 10.28
CA ARG A 100 -13.44 -8.11 9.87
C ARG A 100 -14.36 -7.23 9.04
N ARG A 101 -14.37 -7.39 7.72
CA ARG A 101 -15.42 -6.82 6.88
C ARG A 101 -16.73 -7.33 7.48
N LYS A 102 -17.59 -6.43 7.96
CA LYS A 102 -18.98 -6.80 8.23
C LYS A 102 -19.48 -7.37 6.91
N SER A 103 -19.83 -8.66 6.89
CA SER A 103 -20.56 -9.24 5.77
C SER A 103 -21.75 -8.32 5.54
N THR A 104 -21.71 -7.48 4.50
CA THR A 104 -22.93 -6.91 3.96
C THR A 104 -23.70 -8.12 3.48
N LYS A 105 -24.65 -8.61 4.30
CA LYS A 105 -25.57 -9.64 3.85
C LYS A 105 -26.15 -9.08 2.55
N ALA A 106 -25.86 -9.74 1.43
CA ALA A 106 -26.45 -9.36 0.16
C ALA A 106 -27.95 -9.22 0.38
N ALA A 107 -28.55 -8.13 -0.10
CA ALA A 107 -29.98 -7.92 0.04
C ALA A 107 -30.69 -9.17 -0.49
N LYS A 108 -31.49 -9.82 0.37
CA LYS A 108 -32.32 -10.93 -0.06
C LYS A 108 -33.54 -10.33 -0.75
N TYR A 109 -33.56 -10.38 -2.08
CA TYR A 109 -34.73 -10.01 -2.85
C TYR A 109 -35.78 -11.11 -2.74
N ASP A 110 -37.05 -10.75 -2.53
CA ASP A 110 -38.14 -11.71 -2.60
C ASP A 110 -38.34 -12.13 -4.07
N VAL A 111 -38.02 -13.39 -4.36
CA VAL A 111 -38.13 -13.99 -5.69
C VAL A 111 -39.39 -14.85 -5.83
N SER A 112 -40.31 -14.80 -4.87
CA SER A 112 -41.56 -15.59 -4.88
C SER A 112 -42.36 -15.39 -6.17
N GLN A 113 -42.43 -14.16 -6.65
CA GLN A 113 -43.16 -13.75 -7.85
C GLN A 113 -42.53 -14.23 -9.16
N LEU A 114 -41.23 -14.59 -9.15
CA LEU A 114 -40.54 -15.13 -10.33
C LEU A 114 -40.93 -16.58 -10.66
N LYS A 115 -41.74 -17.23 -9.80
CA LYS A 115 -42.27 -18.58 -10.05
C LYS A 115 -43.45 -18.59 -11.03
N ASN A 116 -44.07 -17.44 -11.30
CA ASN A 116 -45.16 -17.31 -12.26
C ASN A 116 -44.58 -17.12 -13.67
N GLU A 117 -44.87 -18.04 -14.59
CA GLU A 117 -44.36 -18.03 -15.96
C GLU A 117 -44.77 -16.80 -16.78
N GLU A 118 -45.97 -16.27 -16.55
CA GLU A 118 -46.47 -15.09 -17.26
C GLU A 118 -45.71 -13.84 -16.83
N LEU A 119 -45.50 -13.69 -15.52
CA LEU A 119 -44.71 -12.62 -14.94
C LEU A 119 -43.25 -12.71 -15.39
N GLN A 120 -42.68 -13.92 -15.45
CA GLN A 120 -41.31 -14.15 -15.88
C GLN A 120 -41.09 -13.69 -17.33
N LYS A 121 -42.01 -14.04 -18.24
CA LYS A 121 -41.94 -13.60 -19.65
C LYS A 121 -42.03 -12.09 -19.77
N LYS A 122 -42.95 -11.45 -19.03
CA LYS A 122 -43.10 -9.99 -19.01
C LYS A 122 -41.82 -9.29 -18.54
N TYR A 123 -41.25 -9.73 -17.41
CA TYR A 123 -40.02 -9.15 -16.89
C TYR A 123 -38.80 -9.44 -17.79
N ALA A 124 -38.73 -10.58 -18.46
CA ALA A 124 -37.66 -10.88 -19.40
C ALA A 124 -37.64 -9.89 -20.56
N VAL A 125 -38.81 -9.56 -21.12
CA VAL A 125 -38.96 -8.53 -22.17
C VAL A 125 -38.55 -7.16 -21.63
N GLU A 126 -39.01 -6.79 -20.44
CA GLU A 126 -38.71 -5.50 -19.84
C GLU A 126 -37.21 -5.32 -19.54
N ILE A 127 -36.56 -6.35 -18.97
CA ILE A 127 -35.11 -6.37 -18.74
C ILE A 127 -34.37 -6.25 -20.07
N HIS A 128 -34.79 -6.97 -21.11
CA HIS A 128 -34.16 -6.90 -22.43
C HIS A 128 -34.25 -5.49 -23.02
N LEU A 129 -35.41 -4.84 -22.92
CA LEU A 129 -35.62 -3.47 -23.39
C LEU A 129 -34.78 -2.44 -22.62
N VAL A 130 -34.72 -2.54 -21.29
CA VAL A 130 -33.89 -1.67 -20.45
C VAL A 130 -32.41 -1.86 -20.78
N THR A 131 -32.00 -3.11 -20.99
CA THR A 131 -30.63 -3.47 -21.39
C THR A 131 -30.29 -2.83 -22.73
N ILE A 132 -31.15 -2.98 -23.75
CA ILE A 132 -30.97 -2.33 -25.06
C ILE A 132 -30.89 -0.81 -24.93
N LYS A 133 -31.79 -0.18 -24.16
CA LYS A 133 -31.78 1.28 -23.98
C LYS A 133 -30.50 1.78 -23.31
N LYS A 134 -29.95 1.01 -22.37
CA LYS A 134 -28.67 1.31 -21.72
C LYS A 134 -27.51 1.25 -22.72
N TYR A 135 -27.46 0.22 -23.56
CA TYR A 135 -26.39 0.04 -24.56
C TYR A 135 -26.55 0.86 -25.84
N LYS A 136 -27.73 1.44 -26.12
CA LYS A 136 -27.91 2.43 -27.19
C LYS A 136 -27.43 3.83 -26.83
N ASN A 137 -27.25 4.12 -25.54
CA ASN A 137 -26.85 5.42 -25.02
C ASN A 137 -25.39 5.43 -24.50
N SER A 138 -24.64 4.34 -24.70
CA SER A 138 -23.20 4.25 -24.38
C SER A 138 -22.41 4.14 -25.67
N ASP A 139 -21.29 4.87 -25.78
CA ASP A 139 -20.40 4.85 -26.94
C ASP A 139 -19.86 3.42 -27.20
N GLU A 140 -19.65 3.06 -28.47
CA GLU A 140 -19.33 1.70 -28.94
C GLU A 140 -18.08 1.05 -28.30
N SER A 141 -17.24 1.82 -27.58
CA SER A 141 -16.07 1.29 -26.88
C SER A 141 -16.38 0.39 -25.68
N ASP A 142 -17.62 0.38 -25.19
CA ASP A 142 -18.04 -0.41 -24.02
C ASP A 142 -18.62 -1.80 -24.36
N PHE A 143 -18.56 -2.21 -25.64
CA PHE A 143 -19.07 -3.51 -26.09
C PHE A 143 -18.16 -4.68 -25.66
N PHE A 144 -18.19 -5.05 -24.38
CA PHE A 144 -17.65 -6.31 -23.89
C PHE A 144 -18.78 -7.32 -23.67
N MET A 145 -19.01 -8.23 -24.62
CA MET A 145 -19.95 -9.35 -24.42
C MET A 145 -19.43 -10.29 -23.32
N PRO A 146 -20.20 -10.54 -22.23
CA PRO A 146 -19.83 -11.52 -21.22
C PRO A 146 -19.85 -12.95 -21.80
N ARG A 147 -18.69 -13.60 -21.83
CA ARG A 147 -18.44 -14.95 -22.36
C ARG A 147 -19.06 -16.13 -21.57
N HIS A 148 -20.27 -16.00 -21.01
CA HIS A 148 -20.86 -17.08 -20.18
C HIS A 148 -22.36 -17.32 -20.34
N ILE A 149 -22.92 -17.15 -21.54
CA ILE A 149 -24.21 -17.76 -21.89
C ILE A 149 -24.07 -18.47 -23.25
N ALA A 150 -23.15 -19.43 -23.31
CA ALA A 150 -23.17 -20.46 -24.35
C ALA A 150 -23.95 -21.66 -23.78
N SER A 151 -25.22 -21.73 -24.12
CA SER A 151 -26.04 -22.94 -24.31
C SER A 151 -25.56 -24.27 -23.67
N ASP A 152 -25.82 -24.44 -22.38
CA ASP A 152 -26.01 -25.77 -21.78
C ASP A 152 -27.46 -26.25 -22.03
N ARG A 153 -27.77 -26.67 -23.26
CA ARG A 153 -28.89 -27.58 -23.57
C ARG A 153 -28.88 -28.02 -25.02
N LEU A 154 -28.30 -29.20 -25.28
CA LEU A 154 -28.76 -30.19 -26.26
C LEU A 154 -27.80 -31.39 -26.23
N LYS A 155 -27.93 -32.24 -25.20
CA LYS A 155 -27.60 -33.67 -25.34
C LYS A 155 -28.92 -34.40 -25.58
N PHE A 156 -29.33 -34.47 -26.84
CA PHE A 156 -30.31 -35.46 -27.27
C PHE A 156 -29.59 -36.81 -27.36
N ARG A 157 -30.23 -37.82 -26.78
CA ARG A 157 -29.81 -39.23 -26.76
C ARG A 157 -30.59 -39.97 -27.86
N ARG A 158 -29.96 -41.04 -28.38
CA ARG A 158 -30.41 -42.05 -29.37
C ARG A 158 -30.09 -41.66 -30.83
N SER A 159 -29.59 -42.54 -31.68
CA SER A 159 -29.49 -44.02 -31.67
C SER A 159 -28.06 -44.52 -31.76
#